data_AF-A0A3N2CY37-F1
#
_entry.id   AF-A0A3N2CY37-F1
#
_cell.length_a   1.000
_cell.length_b   1.000
_cell.length_c   1.000
_cell.angle_alpha   90.00
_cell.angle_beta   90.00
_cell.angle_gamma   90.00
#
_symmetry.space_group_name_H-M   'P 1'
#
loop_
_entity.id
_entity.type
_entity.pdbx_description
1 polymer ?
#
loop_
_entity_poly.entity_id
_entity_poly.type
_entity_poly.pdbx_seq_one_letter_code
_entity_poly.pdbx_strand_id
1 'polypeptide(L)'
;MIQPGAPRLGWAWVVVVLFTASGVLHLVRPSAFEAQVPDFLPLQTAVVVVSGVLELACAALLLLPRTRRLGGLAAALLLVAVFPGNLWQSWEAWQDHQAGEASTAYLVGTLVRLPLQLPLVWWTWRLWRGRRG
;
A
#
# COMPACT_ATOMS: atom_id res chain seq x y z
N MET A 1 31.00 -24.06 -5.64
CA MET A 1 29.85 -24.09 -4.70
C MET A 1 29.08 -22.78 -4.87
N ILE A 2 28.24 -22.69 -5.90
CA ILE A 2 27.46 -21.49 -6.21
C ILE A 2 26.24 -21.51 -5.29
N GLN A 3 26.10 -20.54 -4.39
CA GLN A 3 24.91 -20.34 -3.57
C GLN A 3 23.81 -19.74 -4.48
N PRO A 4 22.75 -20.48 -4.88
CA PRO A 4 21.66 -19.89 -5.64
C PRO A 4 20.71 -19.23 -4.64
N GLY A 5 20.98 -17.96 -4.29
CA GLY A 5 20.40 -17.36 -3.09
C GLY A 5 19.92 -15.90 -3.18
N ALA A 6 19.77 -15.29 -4.36
CA ALA A 6 19.20 -13.95 -4.48
C ALA A 6 18.16 -13.90 -5.61
N PRO A 7 16.86 -13.71 -5.26
CA PRO A 7 16.21 -12.42 -5.50
C PRO A 7 15.21 -11.98 -4.41
N ARG A 8 15.24 -12.57 -3.21
CA ARG A 8 14.25 -12.25 -2.14
C ARG A 8 14.43 -10.85 -1.50
N LEU A 9 15.56 -10.20 -1.76
CA LEU A 9 15.92 -8.91 -1.16
C LEU A 9 15.29 -7.73 -1.92
N GLY A 10 15.21 -7.79 -3.26
CA GLY A 10 14.74 -6.66 -4.08
C GLY A 10 13.28 -6.27 -3.83
N TRP A 11 12.38 -7.27 -3.76
CA TRP A 11 10.95 -7.01 -3.56
C TRP A 11 10.61 -6.46 -2.18
N ALA A 12 11.36 -6.87 -1.15
CA ALA A 12 11.19 -6.29 0.18
C ALA A 12 11.57 -4.81 0.20
N TRP A 13 12.64 -4.43 -0.50
CA TRP A 13 13.04 -3.03 -0.63
C TRP A 13 12.03 -2.18 -1.40
N VAL A 14 11.41 -2.72 -2.44
CA VAL A 14 10.32 -2.02 -3.15
C VAL A 14 9.19 -1.68 -2.19
N VAL A 15 8.71 -2.65 -1.41
CA VAL A 15 7.63 -2.43 -0.44
C VAL A 15 8.06 -1.47 0.66
N VAL A 16 9.29 -1.60 1.18
CA VAL A 16 9.84 -0.69 2.18
C VAL A 16 9.83 0.76 1.67
N VAL A 17 10.32 1.01 0.46
CA VAL A 17 10.37 2.35 -0.12
C VAL A 17 8.96 2.91 -0.32
N LEU A 18 8.06 2.12 -0.92
CA LEU A 18 6.69 2.54 -1.17
C LEU A 18 5.93 2.85 0.13
N PHE A 19 6.00 1.96 1.12
CA PHE A 19 5.31 2.13 2.40
C PHE A 19 5.93 3.25 3.23
N THR A 20 7.25 3.45 3.17
CA THR A 20 7.89 4.57 3.88
C THR A 20 7.44 5.90 3.27
N ALA A 21 7.45 6.02 1.93
CA ALA A 21 7.02 7.23 1.26
C ALA A 21 5.52 7.51 1.47
N SER A 22 4.66 6.49 1.25
CA SER A 22 3.21 6.57 1.45
C SER A 22 2.87 6.90 2.90
N GLY A 23 3.47 6.19 3.87
CA GLY A 23 3.21 6.39 5.28
C GLY A 23 3.60 7.78 5.77
N VAL A 24 4.77 8.29 5.37
CA VAL A 24 5.14 9.68 5.67
C VAL A 24 4.13 10.66 5.08
N LEU A 25 3.69 10.44 3.85
CA LEU A 25 2.75 11.34 3.18
C LEU A 25 1.36 11.31 3.81
N HIS A 26 0.87 10.16 4.28
CA HIS A 26 -0.35 10.04 5.07
C HIS A 26 -0.30 10.83 6.39
N LEU A 27 0.87 10.89 7.04
CA LEU A 27 1.04 11.63 8.28
C LEU A 27 1.21 13.15 8.04
N VAL A 28 1.90 13.54 6.96
CA VAL A 28 2.21 14.95 6.67
C VAL A 28 1.08 15.65 5.90
N ARG A 29 0.36 14.93 5.03
CA ARG A 29 -0.74 15.46 4.21
C ARG A 29 -1.94 14.49 4.16
N PRO A 30 -2.59 14.20 5.30
CA PRO A 30 -3.69 13.25 5.35
C PRO A 30 -4.87 13.62 4.45
N SER A 31 -5.16 14.92 4.29
CA SER A 31 -6.26 15.42 3.45
C SER A 31 -6.16 15.04 1.98
N ALA A 32 -4.96 14.75 1.47
CA ALA A 32 -4.78 14.28 0.09
C ALA A 32 -5.27 12.85 -0.14
N PHE A 33 -5.61 12.12 0.94
CA PHE A 33 -6.01 10.71 0.92
C PHE A 33 -7.40 10.47 1.50
N GLU A 34 -8.08 11.51 1.98
CA GLU A 34 -9.42 11.36 2.57
C GLU A 34 -10.43 10.80 1.56
N ALA A 35 -10.31 11.16 0.27
CA ALA A 35 -11.08 10.55 -0.83
C ALA A 35 -10.84 9.03 -1.04
N GLN A 36 -9.85 8.44 -0.36
CA GLN A 36 -9.69 6.97 -0.33
C GLN A 36 -10.56 6.32 0.74
N VAL A 37 -11.06 7.09 1.70
CA VAL A 37 -11.89 6.58 2.78
C VAL A 37 -13.34 6.78 2.36
N PRO A 38 -14.13 5.71 2.16
CA PRO A 38 -15.53 5.86 1.80
C PRO A 38 -16.30 6.76 2.74
N ASP A 39 -17.17 7.62 2.19
CA ASP A 39 -17.90 8.65 2.94
C ASP A 39 -18.73 8.14 4.12
N PHE A 40 -19.13 6.87 4.08
CA PHE A 40 -19.89 6.23 5.15
C PHE A 40 -19.03 5.87 6.38
N LEU A 41 -17.70 5.95 6.29
CA LEU A 41 -16.80 5.74 7.42
C LEU A 41 -16.55 7.06 8.16
N PRO A 42 -16.78 7.12 9.48
CA PRO A 42 -16.47 8.30 10.27
C PRO A 42 -14.94 8.45 10.42
N LEU A 43 -14.49 9.68 10.71
CA LEU A 43 -13.10 9.98 11.04
C LEU A 43 -12.09 9.66 9.91
N GLN A 44 -12.36 10.11 8.69
CA GLN A 44 -11.54 9.85 7.50
C GLN A 44 -10.05 10.17 7.71
N THR A 45 -9.73 11.34 8.27
CA THR A 45 -8.35 11.73 8.62
C THR A 45 -7.69 10.72 9.57
N ALA A 46 -8.42 10.20 10.56
CA ALA A 46 -7.86 9.23 11.51
C ALA A 46 -7.59 7.89 10.81
N VAL A 47 -8.47 7.45 9.91
CA VAL A 47 -8.27 6.23 9.10
C VAL A 47 -6.99 6.35 8.27
N VAL A 48 -6.78 7.51 7.61
CA VAL A 48 -5.57 7.80 6.83
C VAL A 48 -4.31 7.81 7.71
N VAL A 49 -4.36 8.48 8.86
CA VAL A 49 -3.18 8.53 9.76
C VAL A 49 -2.85 7.14 10.30
N VAL A 50 -3.86 6.36 10.69
CA VAL A 50 -3.67 4.99 11.19
C VAL A 50 -3.09 4.10 10.10
N SER A 51 -3.59 4.16 8.86
CA SER A 51 -3.02 3.39 7.76
C SER A 51 -1.56 3.79 7.51
N GLY A 52 -1.23 5.08 7.54
CA GLY A 52 0.15 5.56 7.43
C GLY A 52 1.08 5.03 8.52
N VAL A 53 0.63 4.99 9.78
CA VAL A 53 1.40 4.39 10.88
C VAL A 53 1.62 2.89 10.64
N LEU A 54 0.60 2.18 10.17
CA LEU A 54 0.71 0.75 9.86
C LEU A 54 1.65 0.47 8.69
N GLU A 55 1.69 1.34 7.67
CA GLU A 55 2.64 1.26 6.57
C GLU A 55 4.08 1.42 7.06
N LEU A 56 4.36 2.42 7.91
CA LEU A 56 5.68 2.63 8.50
C LEU A 56 6.10 1.44 9.39
N ALA A 57 5.18 0.89 10.17
CA ALA A 57 5.43 -0.31 10.97
C ALA A 57 5.77 -1.52 10.09
N CYS A 58 5.03 -1.72 8.99
CA CYS A 58 5.31 -2.78 8.01
C CYS A 58 6.68 -2.60 7.36
N ALA A 59 7.05 -1.38 6.96
CA ALA A 59 8.37 -1.07 6.42
C ALA A 59 9.48 -1.40 7.42
N ALA A 60 9.33 -0.99 8.68
CA ALA A 60 10.29 -1.30 9.75
C ALA A 60 10.45 -2.81 9.97
N LEU A 61 9.35 -3.57 9.99
CA LEU A 61 9.37 -5.02 10.13
C LEU A 61 10.08 -5.72 8.95
N LEU A 62 9.99 -5.18 7.74
CA LEU A 62 10.60 -5.75 6.54
C LEU A 62 12.13 -5.53 6.46
N LEU A 63 12.64 -4.46 7.08
CA LEU A 63 14.07 -4.14 7.14
C LEU A 63 14.87 -5.24 7.87
N LEU A 64 14.35 -5.73 9.00
CA LEU A 64 15.07 -6.70 9.82
C LEU A 64 14.80 -8.15 9.36
N PRO A 65 15.84 -8.97 9.08
CA PRO A 65 15.66 -10.35 8.65
C PRO A 65 14.84 -11.22 9.61
N ARG A 66 14.90 -10.93 10.91
CA ARG A 66 14.18 -11.67 11.96
C ARG A 66 12.65 -11.43 11.93
N THR A 67 12.20 -10.24 11.56
CA THR A 67 10.78 -9.86 11.54
C THR A 67 10.17 -9.83 10.16
N ARG A 68 10.97 -10.02 9.10
CA ARG A 68 10.52 -9.90 7.69
C ARG A 68 9.32 -10.77 7.34
N ARG A 69 9.17 -11.94 7.96
CA ARG A 69 8.00 -12.81 7.76
C ARG A 69 6.71 -12.17 8.28
N LEU A 70 6.78 -11.60 9.49
CA LEU A 70 5.67 -10.86 10.08
C LEU A 70 5.38 -9.59 9.26
N GLY A 71 6.42 -8.86 8.86
CA GLY A 71 6.28 -7.68 7.99
C GLY A 71 5.63 -8.01 6.64
N GLY A 72 5.97 -9.14 6.02
CA GLY A 72 5.34 -9.60 4.79
C GLY A 72 3.86 -9.93 4.96
N LEU A 73 3.48 -10.59 6.06
CA LEU A 73 2.06 -10.86 6.35
C LEU A 73 1.29 -9.58 6.63
N ALA A 74 1.83 -8.71 7.50
CA ALA A 74 1.20 -7.45 7.86
C ALA A 74 1.01 -6.55 6.63
N ALA A 75 2.02 -6.45 5.77
CA ALA A 75 1.92 -5.68 4.53
C ALA A 75 0.90 -6.28 3.55
N ALA A 76 0.83 -7.60 3.42
CA ALA A 76 -0.19 -8.24 2.58
C ALA A 76 -1.61 -7.95 3.09
N LEU A 77 -1.84 -8.08 4.40
CA LEU A 77 -3.12 -7.78 5.03
C LEU A 77 -3.50 -6.31 4.89
N LEU A 78 -2.54 -5.41 5.10
CA LEU A 78 -2.77 -3.97 4.97
C LEU A 78 -3.12 -3.60 3.52
N LEU A 79 -2.39 -4.12 2.53
CA LEU A 79 -2.70 -3.90 1.12
C LEU A 79 -4.09 -4.42 0.75
N VAL A 80 -4.50 -5.58 1.28
CA VAL A 80 -5.86 -6.09 1.04
C VAL A 80 -6.90 -5.19 1.73
N ALA A 81 -6.63 -4.73 2.95
CA ALA A 81 -7.55 -3.89 3.72
C ALA A 81 -7.78 -2.51 3.08
N VAL A 82 -6.76 -1.88 2.47
CA VAL A 82 -6.89 -0.57 1.82
C VAL A 82 -7.39 -0.65 0.37
N PHE A 83 -7.41 -1.84 -0.24
CA PHE A 83 -7.84 -2.02 -1.63
C PHE A 83 -9.28 -1.53 -1.90
N PRO A 84 -10.29 -1.78 -1.04
CA PRO A 84 -11.63 -1.20 -1.22
C PRO A 84 -11.62 0.33 -1.27
N GLY A 85 -10.79 0.98 -0.44
CA GLY A 85 -10.64 2.43 -0.45
C GLY A 85 -10.00 2.96 -1.73
N ASN A 86 -9.00 2.25 -2.27
CA ASN A 86 -8.41 2.59 -3.57
C ASN A 86 -9.40 2.41 -4.73
N LEU A 87 -10.32 1.44 -4.64
CA LEU A 87 -11.38 1.25 -5.61
C LEU A 87 -12.42 2.38 -5.51
N TRP A 88 -12.80 2.77 -4.30
CA TRP A 88 -13.69 3.89 -4.03
C TRP A 88 -13.13 5.20 -4.60
N GLN A 89 -11.87 5.53 -4.32
CA GLN A 89 -11.23 6.72 -4.89
C GLN A 89 -11.22 6.70 -6.43
N SER A 90 -10.99 5.55 -7.05
CA SER A 90 -11.04 5.44 -8.51
C SER A 90 -12.45 5.66 -9.06
N TRP A 91 -13.48 5.25 -8.32
CA TRP A 91 -14.88 5.48 -8.67
C TRP A 91 -15.26 6.95 -8.54
N GLU A 92 -14.86 7.62 -7.46
CA GLU A 92 -15.03 9.07 -7.30
C GLU A 92 -14.28 9.85 -8.38
N ALA A 93 -13.00 9.54 -8.59
CA ALA A 93 -12.19 10.19 -9.62
C ALA A 93 -12.79 10.04 -11.03
N TRP A 94 -13.47 8.93 -11.30
CA TRP A 94 -14.20 8.74 -12.55
C TRP A 94 -15.40 9.68 -12.65
N GLN A 95 -16.21 9.79 -11.58
CA GLN A 95 -17.36 10.70 -11.55
C GLN A 95 -16.92 12.16 -11.69
N ASP A 96 -15.90 12.58 -10.95
CA ASP A 96 -15.36 13.95 -10.97
C ASP A 96 -14.75 14.29 -12.34
N HIS A 97 -14.09 13.33 -12.99
CA HIS A 97 -13.53 13.53 -14.33
C HIS A 97 -14.64 13.74 -15.36
N GLN A 98 -15.73 12.99 -15.26
CA GLN A 98 -16.91 13.16 -16.13
C GLN A 98 -17.62 14.50 -15.88
N ALA A 99 -17.54 15.04 -14.66
CA ALA A 99 -18.05 16.37 -14.31
C ALA A 99 -17.09 17.52 -14.71
N GLY A 100 -15.87 17.20 -15.15
CA GLY A 100 -14.84 18.21 -15.47
C GLY A 100 -14.10 18.78 -14.25
N GLU A 101 -14.26 18.17 -13.08
CA GLU A 101 -13.70 18.60 -11.79
C GLU A 101 -12.37 17.92 -11.47
N ALA A 102 -12.09 16.77 -12.09
CA ALA A 102 -10.81 16.07 -11.97
C ALA A 102 -10.02 16.02 -13.28
N SER A 103 -8.69 16.10 -13.18
CA SER A 103 -7.80 15.95 -14.32
C SER A 103 -7.71 14.50 -14.80
N THR A 104 -7.53 14.29 -16.11
CA THR A 104 -7.27 12.95 -16.69
C THR A 104 -6.06 12.28 -16.04
N ALA A 105 -5.03 13.05 -15.67
CA ALA A 105 -3.84 12.52 -15.02
C ALA A 105 -4.15 11.93 -13.63
N TYR A 106 -5.00 12.59 -12.85
CA TYR A 106 -5.46 12.09 -11.55
C TYR A 106 -6.22 10.77 -11.70
N LEU A 107 -7.21 10.72 -12.60
CA LEU A 107 -7.97 9.50 -12.89
C LEU A 107 -7.07 8.34 -13.36
N VAL A 108 -6.14 8.59 -14.28
CA VAL A 108 -5.20 7.56 -14.73
C VAL A 108 -4.33 7.07 -13.57
N GLY A 109 -3.88 7.97 -12.69
CA GLY A 109 -3.11 7.62 -11.51
C GLY A 109 -3.85 6.67 -10.55
N THR A 110 -5.12 6.97 -10.24
CA THR A 110 -5.94 6.13 -9.35
C THR A 110 -6.21 4.76 -9.97
N LEU A 111 -6.49 4.70 -11.27
CA LEU A 111 -6.72 3.45 -12.00
C LEU A 111 -5.47 2.58 -12.11
N VAL A 112 -4.31 3.16 -12.42
CA VAL A 112 -3.03 2.42 -12.56
C VAL A 112 -2.60 1.78 -11.24
N ARG A 113 -2.93 2.39 -10.10
CA ARG A 113 -2.61 1.83 -8.77
C ARG A 113 -3.28 0.48 -8.52
N LEU A 114 -4.51 0.27 -9.01
CA LEU A 114 -5.27 -0.96 -8.76
C LEU A 114 -4.55 -2.23 -9.25
N PRO A 115 -4.12 -2.36 -10.52
CA PRO A 115 -3.37 -3.53 -10.98
C PRO A 115 -1.98 -3.60 -10.36
N LEU A 116 -1.33 -2.47 -10.05
CA LEU A 116 -0.01 -2.46 -9.40
C LEU A 116 -0.06 -3.01 -7.96
N GLN A 117 -1.21 -2.97 -7.30
CA GLN A 117 -1.38 -3.50 -5.96
C GLN A 117 -1.34 -5.04 -5.91
N LEU A 118 -1.75 -5.72 -6.98
CA LEU A 118 -1.80 -7.19 -7.02
C LEU A 118 -0.40 -7.84 -6.93
N PRO A 119 0.61 -7.40 -7.70
CA PRO A 119 2.00 -7.85 -7.51
C PRO A 119 2.53 -7.58 -6.10
N LEU A 120 2.21 -6.41 -5.51
CA LEU A 120 2.66 -6.06 -4.17
C LEU A 120 2.10 -7.03 -3.12
N VAL A 121 0.80 -7.32 -3.16
CA VAL A 121 0.15 -8.32 -2.28
C VAL A 121 0.80 -9.69 -2.46
N TRP A 122 1.04 -10.11 -3.70
CA TRP A 122 1.65 -11.40 -3.98
C TRP A 122 3.09 -11.49 -3.48
N TRP A 123 3.89 -10.44 -3.65
CA TRP A 123 5.27 -10.39 -3.17
C TRP A 123 5.34 -10.41 -1.63
N THR A 124 4.54 -9.60 -0.95
CA THR A 124 4.50 -9.54 0.53
C THR A 124 4.01 -10.86 1.12
N TRP A 125 3.00 -11.49 0.49
CA TRP A 125 2.57 -12.85 0.84
C TRP A 125 3.67 -13.90 0.65
N ARG A 126 4.48 -13.80 -0.42
CA ARG A 126 5.64 -14.68 -0.62
C ARG A 126 6.72 -14.48 0.44
N LEU A 127 6.94 -13.26 0.91
CA LEU A 127 7.88 -12.97 2.01
C LEU A 127 7.45 -13.66 3.31
N TRP A 128 6.14 -13.72 3.58
CA TRP A 128 5.59 -14.49 4.70
C TRP A 128 5.81 -16.00 4.54
N ARG A 129 5.51 -16.56 3.36
CA ARG A 129 5.64 -18.00 3.09
C ARG A 129 7.09 -18.52 3.08
N GLY A 130 8.09 -17.68 2.82
CA GLY A 130 9.48 -18.11 2.68
C GLY A 130 10.10 -18.65 3.98
N ARG A 131 10.40 -19.97 4.01
CA ARG A 131 10.96 -20.85 5.09
C ARG A 131 9.97 -21.67 5.92
N ARG A 132 9.15 -22.51 5.29
CA ARG A 132 8.84 -23.80 5.94
C ARG A 132 9.99 -24.72 5.54
N GLY A 133 10.71 -25.26 6.52
CA GLY A 133 11.76 -26.29 6.46
C GLY A 133 12.49 -26.41 5.13
#